data_AF-A0A1X9QDB5-F1
#
_entry.id   AF-A0A1X9QDB5-F1
#
_cell.length_a   1.000
_cell.length_b   1.000
_cell.length_c   1.000
_cell.angle_alpha   90.00
_cell.angle_beta   90.00
_cell.angle_gamma   90.00
#
_symmetry.space_group_name_H-M   'P 1'
#
loop_
_entity.id
_entity.type
_entity.pdbx_description
1 polymer ?
#
loop_
_entity_poly.entity_id
_entity_poly.type
_entity_poly.pdbx_seq_one_letter_code
_entity_poly.pdbx_strand_id
1 'polypeptide(L)'
;MTLPKFDKHNEIEGNYSINQARDMVGKTIESIDIGIAESHPRLHQRELLIISFTDGTKLAISIGSNVQNIISDLNNNGKVDLKPNDFHTDLDLTWQR
;
A
#
# COMPACT_ATOMS: atom_id res chain seq x y z
N MET A 1 -3.51 8.80 -26.03
CA MET A 1 -2.57 8.64 -24.89
C MET A 1 -1.79 7.36 -25.09
N THR A 2 -0.47 7.40 -25.01
CA THR A 2 0.40 6.21 -25.06
C THR A 2 0.71 5.76 -23.65
N LEU A 3 0.67 4.44 -23.40
CA LEU A 3 1.09 3.87 -22.13
C LEU A 3 2.59 4.14 -21.89
N PRO A 4 3.01 4.27 -20.63
CA PRO A 4 4.42 4.29 -20.27
C PRO A 4 5.15 3.06 -20.81
N LYS A 5 6.43 3.21 -21.14
CA LYS A 5 7.28 2.10 -21.57
C LYS A 5 8.04 1.54 -20.38
N PHE A 6 8.20 0.23 -20.34
CA PHE A 6 9.09 -0.41 -19.36
C PHE A 6 10.54 0.03 -19.59
N ASP A 7 11.22 0.34 -18.50
CA ASP A 7 12.68 0.52 -18.51
C ASP A 7 13.34 -0.85 -18.56
N LYS A 8 14.00 -1.16 -19.68
CA LYS A 8 14.68 -2.44 -19.91
C LYS A 8 15.96 -2.61 -19.09
N HIS A 9 16.42 -1.54 -18.44
CA HIS A 9 17.59 -1.58 -17.54
C HIS A 9 17.20 -1.87 -16.09
N ASN A 10 15.91 -1.83 -15.76
CA ASN A 10 15.35 -2.13 -14.46
C ASN A 10 14.33 -3.27 -14.58
N GLU A 11 14.83 -4.50 -14.74
CA GLU A 11 13.97 -5.68 -14.71
C GLU A 11 13.42 -5.90 -13.30
N ILE A 12 12.12 -6.19 -13.22
CA ILE A 12 11.41 -6.36 -11.94
C ILE A 12 11.63 -7.79 -11.46
N GLU A 13 12.11 -7.93 -10.22
CA GLU A 13 12.22 -9.24 -9.56
C GLU A 13 10.84 -9.80 -9.16
N GLY A 14 10.74 -11.11 -8.96
CA GLY A 14 9.47 -11.76 -8.57
C GLY A 14 9.00 -11.43 -7.14
N ASN A 15 9.83 -10.77 -6.35
CA ASN A 15 9.59 -10.45 -4.94
C ASN A 15 8.81 -9.15 -4.72
N TYR A 16 8.52 -8.36 -5.76
CA TYR A 16 7.74 -7.14 -5.62
C TYR A 16 6.29 -7.45 -5.22
N SER A 17 5.75 -6.65 -4.30
CA SER A 17 4.49 -6.89 -3.60
C SER A 17 3.32 -7.22 -4.53
N ILE A 18 3.17 -6.48 -5.63
CA ILE A 18 2.07 -6.68 -6.59
C ILE A 18 2.23 -7.96 -7.43
N ASN A 19 3.48 -8.39 -7.71
CA ASN A 19 3.73 -9.64 -8.42
C ASN A 19 3.34 -10.86 -7.58
N GLN A 20 3.47 -10.75 -6.25
CA GLN A 20 3.07 -11.79 -5.30
C GLN A 20 1.53 -11.93 -5.16
N ALA A 21 0.72 -11.05 -5.78
CA ALA A 21 -0.73 -11.21 -5.78
C ALA A 21 -1.19 -12.51 -6.50
N ARG A 22 -0.35 -13.11 -7.35
CA ARG A 22 -0.66 -14.40 -7.98
C ARG A 22 -0.68 -15.56 -6.99
N ASP A 23 -0.03 -15.43 -5.84
CA ASP A 23 -0.03 -16.47 -4.79
C ASP A 23 -1.44 -16.69 -4.20
N MET A 24 -2.37 -15.79 -4.45
CA MET A 24 -3.78 -15.89 -4.04
C MET A 24 -4.59 -16.90 -4.86
N VAL A 25 -4.15 -17.21 -6.09
CA VAL A 25 -4.94 -17.99 -7.05
C VAL A 25 -5.17 -19.40 -6.54
N GLY A 26 -6.45 -19.80 -6.46
CA GLY A 26 -6.85 -21.13 -6.02
C GLY A 26 -6.91 -21.32 -4.50
N LYS A 27 -6.55 -20.31 -3.69
CA LYS A 27 -6.76 -20.35 -2.24
C LYS A 27 -8.23 -20.08 -1.90
N THR A 28 -8.69 -20.70 -0.81
CA THR A 28 -10.03 -20.46 -0.25
C THR A 28 -9.93 -19.42 0.88
N ILE A 29 -10.77 -18.40 0.82
CA ILE A 29 -10.86 -17.36 1.85
C ILE A 29 -11.56 -17.95 3.08
N GLU A 30 -10.95 -17.78 4.24
CA GLU A 30 -11.52 -18.09 5.55
C GLU A 30 -12.22 -16.86 6.15
N SER A 31 -11.54 -15.71 6.17
CA SER A 31 -12.08 -14.47 6.71
C SER A 31 -11.48 -13.24 6.01
N ILE A 32 -12.17 -12.11 6.17
CA ILE A 32 -11.75 -10.81 5.68
C ILE A 32 -11.92 -9.79 6.81
N ASP A 33 -10.85 -9.08 7.14
CA ASP A 33 -10.86 -7.96 8.06
C ASP A 33 -10.58 -6.65 7.30
N ILE A 34 -11.39 -5.63 7.55
CA ILE A 34 -11.27 -4.32 6.91
C ILE A 34 -11.23 -3.26 7.99
N GLY A 35 -10.30 -2.32 7.87
CA GLY A 35 -10.23 -1.20 8.80
C GLY A 35 -9.17 -0.19 8.46
N ILE A 36 -8.88 0.68 9.43
CA ILE A 36 -7.78 1.62 9.37
C ILE A 36 -6.66 1.07 10.25
N ALA A 37 -5.44 1.04 9.71
CA ALA A 37 -4.26 0.64 10.48
C ALA A 37 -4.09 1.54 11.71
N GLU A 38 -3.59 0.97 12.81
CA GLU A 38 -3.25 1.75 13.99
C GLU A 38 -2.28 2.88 13.65
N SER A 39 -2.49 4.04 14.28
CA SER A 39 -1.65 5.21 14.05
C SER A 39 -0.23 4.95 14.55
N HIS A 40 0.77 5.21 13.69
CA HIS A 40 2.18 5.08 14.04
C HIS A 40 2.91 6.39 13.71
N PRO A 41 3.77 6.94 14.60
CA PRO A 41 4.37 8.27 14.40
C PRO A 41 5.21 8.45 13.13
N ARG A 42 5.62 7.33 12.50
CA ARG A 42 6.47 7.31 11.30
C ARG A 42 5.74 6.84 10.03
N LEU A 43 4.46 6.50 10.13
CA LEU A 43 3.70 5.96 9.00
C LEU A 43 2.45 6.80 8.79
N HIS A 44 2.09 6.99 7.52
CA HIS A 44 0.85 7.64 7.15
C HIS A 44 -0.35 6.78 7.56
N GLN A 45 -1.52 7.41 7.69
CA GLN A 45 -2.75 6.66 7.91
C GLN A 45 -3.02 5.77 6.70
N ARG A 46 -3.34 4.50 6.95
CA ARG A 46 -3.52 3.49 5.91
C ARG A 46 -4.82 2.76 6.10
N GLU A 47 -5.56 2.60 5.02
CA GLU A 47 -6.62 1.61 4.93
C GLU A 47 -5.99 0.22 4.81
N LEU A 48 -6.59 -0.76 5.47
CA LEU A 48 -6.08 -2.11 5.54
C LEU A 48 -7.19 -3.11 5.24
N LEU A 49 -6.88 -4.06 4.36
CA LEU A 49 -7.66 -5.25 4.07
C LEU A 49 -6.77 -6.47 4.37
N ILE A 50 -7.16 -7.29 5.34
CA ILE A 50 -6.48 -8.55 5.65
C ILE A 50 -7.38 -9.69 5.17
N ILE A 51 -6.83 -10.55 4.30
CA ILE A 51 -7.48 -11.77 3.82
C ILE A 51 -6.79 -12.95 4.51
N SER A 52 -7.53 -13.70 5.31
CA SER A 52 -7.07 -14.98 5.87
C SER A 52 -7.55 -16.12 4.98
N PHE A 53 -6.66 -17.06 4.66
CA PHE A 53 -6.98 -18.23 3.84
C PHE A 53 -7.06 -19.48 4.71
N THR A 54 -7.85 -20.47 4.27
CA THR A 54 -8.06 -21.73 5.02
C THR A 54 -6.80 -22.59 5.15
N ASP A 55 -5.75 -22.28 4.39
CA ASP A 55 -4.45 -22.96 4.48
C ASP A 55 -3.51 -22.32 5.53
N GLY A 56 -4.01 -21.34 6.29
CA GLY A 56 -3.27 -20.64 7.35
C GLY A 56 -2.47 -19.43 6.87
N THR A 57 -2.35 -19.22 5.55
CA THR A 57 -1.67 -18.03 5.02
C THR A 57 -2.55 -16.79 5.10
N LYS A 58 -1.93 -15.60 5.12
CA LYS A 58 -2.64 -14.31 5.11
C LYS A 58 -2.01 -13.35 4.12
N LEU A 59 -2.86 -12.52 3.49
CA LEU A 59 -2.43 -11.36 2.72
C LEU A 59 -2.99 -10.10 3.36
N ALA A 60 -2.09 -9.16 3.69
CA ALA A 60 -2.46 -7.80 4.03
C ALA A 60 -2.28 -6.90 2.80
N ILE A 61 -3.33 -6.18 2.42
CA ILE A 61 -3.33 -5.12 1.41
C ILE A 61 -3.47 -3.80 2.13
N SER A 62 -2.46 -2.94 2.03
CA SER A 62 -2.42 -1.64 2.67
C SER A 62 -2.42 -0.55 1.62
N ILE A 63 -3.30 0.44 1.81
CA ILE A 63 -3.41 1.62 0.94
C ILE A 63 -3.19 2.86 1.80
N GLY A 64 -2.13 3.61 1.50
CA GLY A 64 -1.75 4.82 2.23
C GLY A 64 -1.73 6.05 1.35
N SER A 65 -1.94 7.19 2.01
CA SER A 65 -1.63 8.50 1.43
C SER A 65 -1.12 9.43 2.52
N ASN A 66 -0.28 10.40 2.15
CA ASN A 66 0.16 11.42 3.09
C ASN A 66 -0.72 12.66 3.17
N VAL A 67 -1.93 12.62 2.60
CA VAL A 67 -2.85 13.75 2.60
C VAL A 67 -3.09 14.30 4.01
N GLN A 68 -3.25 13.42 5.00
CA GLN A 68 -3.45 13.85 6.39
C GLN A 68 -2.23 14.56 6.98
N ASN A 69 -1.02 14.13 6.63
CA ASN A 69 0.22 14.81 7.05
C ASN A 69 0.31 16.20 6.43
N ILE A 70 0.01 16.30 5.13
CA ILE A 70 -0.02 17.57 4.42
C ILE A 70 -1.04 18.52 5.04
N ILE A 71 -2.25 18.04 5.34
CA ILE A 71 -3.30 18.84 6.02
C ILE A 71 -2.83 19.27 7.40
N SER A 72 -2.19 18.38 8.16
CA SER A 72 -1.64 18.70 9.48
C SER A 72 -0.59 19.81 9.40
N ASP A 73 0.34 19.72 8.46
CA ASP A 73 1.38 20.73 8.24
C ASP A 73 0.80 22.07 7.78
N LEU A 74 -0.23 22.05 6.92
CA LEU A 74 -0.98 23.24 6.51
C LEU A 74 -1.66 23.92 7.71
N ASN A 75 -2.32 23.15 8.57
CA ASN A 75 -3.01 23.66 9.74
C ASN A 75 -2.04 24.23 10.79
N ASN A 76 -0.87 23.60 10.96
CA ASN A 76 0.12 24.02 11.95
C ASN A 76 0.96 25.23 11.51
N ASN A 77 1.28 25.33 10.22
CA ASN A 77 2.24 26.32 9.71
C ASN A 77 1.61 27.39 8.80
N GLY A 78 0.33 27.28 8.46
CA GLY A 78 -0.41 28.21 7.60
C GLY A 78 -0.01 28.19 6.12
N LYS A 79 1.04 27.43 5.77
CA LYS A 79 1.50 27.17 4.40
C LYS A 79 2.30 25.88 4.36
N VAL A 80 2.24 25.18 3.23
CA VAL A 80 3.14 24.08 2.89
C VAL A 80 3.61 24.32 1.46
N ASP A 81 4.93 24.31 1.25
CA ASP A 81 5.54 24.38 -0.08
C ASP A 81 5.68 22.95 -0.63
N LEU A 82 4.58 22.42 -1.18
CA LEU A 82 4.55 21.06 -1.75
C LEU A 82 5.11 21.06 -3.16
N LYS A 83 6.14 20.25 -3.39
CA LYS A 83 6.57 19.85 -4.73
C LYS A 83 5.70 18.66 -5.19
N PRO A 84 5.58 18.43 -6.52
CA PRO A 84 4.84 17.28 -7.03
C PRO A 84 5.28 15.94 -6.43
N ASN A 85 6.56 15.78 -6.09
CA ASN A 85 7.11 14.56 -5.52
C ASN A 85 6.84 14.41 -4.00
N ASP A 86 6.29 15.44 -3.35
CA ASP A 86 5.93 15.39 -1.94
C ASP A 86 4.55 14.78 -1.74
N PHE A 87 3.73 14.66 -2.78
CA PHE A 87 2.48 13.90 -2.73
C PHE A 87 2.76 12.44 -3.04
N HIS A 88 2.33 11.54 -2.16
CA HIS A 88 2.48 10.11 -2.42
C HIS A 88 1.26 9.31 -2.00
N THR A 89 1.06 8.24 -2.74
CA THR A 89 0.09 7.18 -2.45
C THR A 89 0.81 5.85 -2.61
N ASP A 90 0.57 4.93 -1.70
CA ASP A 90 1.16 3.59 -1.73
C ASP A 90 0.07 2.51 -1.78
N LEU A 91 0.44 1.39 -2.41
CA LEU A 91 -0.30 0.14 -2.41
C LEU A 91 0.69 -0.97 -2.09
N ASP A 92 0.61 -1.48 -0.88
CA ASP A 92 1.52 -2.51 -0.38
C ASP A 92 0.78 -3.82 -0.12
N LEU A 93 1.40 -4.91 -0.58
CA LEU A 93 0.94 -6.28 -0.34
C LEU A 93 1.97 -7.00 0.53
N THR A 94 1.54 -7.54 1.67
CA THR A 94 2.40 -8.27 2.61
C THR A 94 1.82 -9.64 2.90
N TRP A 95 2.61 -10.68 2.63
CA TRP A 95 2.25 -12.06 2.92
C TRP A 95 2.76 -12.52 4.28
N GLN A 96 1.90 -13.21 5.02
CA GLN A 96 2.26 -14.04 6.15
C GLN A 96 2.07 -15.52 5.74
N ARG A 97 3.13 -16.32 5.89
CA ARG A 97 3.19 -17.72 5.50
C ARG A 97 3.43 -18.62 6.70
#